data_AF-A0A937X5I0-F1
#
_entry.id   AF-A0A937X5I0-F1
#
_cell.length_a   1.000
_cell.length_b   1.000
_cell.length_c   1.000
_cell.angle_alpha   90.00
_cell.angle_beta   90.00
_cell.angle_gamma   90.00
#
_symmetry.space_group_name_H-M   'P 1'
#
loop_
_entity.id
_entity.type
_entity.pdbx_description
1 polymer ?
#
loop_
_entity_poly.entity_id
_entity_poly.type
_entity_poly.pdbx_seq_one_letter_code
_entity_poly.pdbx_strand_id
1 'polypeptide(L)'
;MDIWIYPDANALADAVADLIAAQLLSRPASVFALASGKTPLAVYDELAVRVREGRTSFHAATVFALDEYLGLGAGDRHSFASYFDTQVFGPINLPATQGFVPDGRAADPAKECRAYEARILAAGGVDFCVLGVGQNGHLAFNEPGPV
;
A
#
# COMPACT_ATOMS: atom_id res chain seq x y z
N MET A 1 0.14 2.26 -21.53
CA MET A 1 -0.19 3.19 -20.45
C MET A 1 -1.48 3.86 -20.84
N ASP A 2 -2.52 3.65 -20.04
CA ASP A 2 -3.81 4.31 -20.21
C ASP A 2 -3.90 5.49 -19.23
N ILE A 3 -4.55 6.56 -19.66
CA ILE A 3 -4.76 7.76 -18.83
C ILE A 3 -6.25 7.95 -18.67
N TRP A 4 -6.73 7.89 -17.44
CA TRP A 4 -8.12 8.14 -17.08
C TRP A 4 -8.20 9.43 -16.29
N ILE A 5 -9.11 10.32 -16.70
CA ILE A 5 -9.32 11.62 -16.09
C ILE A 5 -10.65 11.58 -15.35
N TYR A 6 -10.59 11.84 -14.04
CA TYR A 6 -11.76 11.89 -13.16
C TYR A 6 -12.05 13.34 -12.77
N PRO A 7 -13.34 13.68 -12.52
CA PRO A 7 -13.73 15.04 -12.19
C PRO A 7 -13.21 15.50 -10.81
N ASP A 8 -13.00 14.56 -9.88
CA ASP A 8 -12.52 14.82 -8.53
C ASP A 8 -11.87 13.57 -7.91
N ALA A 9 -11.35 13.74 -6.68
CA ALA A 9 -10.66 12.69 -5.95
C ALA A 9 -11.58 11.53 -5.51
N ASN A 10 -12.88 11.78 -5.30
CA ASN A 10 -13.82 10.74 -4.89
C ASN A 10 -14.16 9.83 -6.08
N ALA A 11 -14.41 10.42 -7.25
CA ALA A 11 -14.63 9.66 -8.47
C ALA A 11 -13.40 8.83 -8.87
N LEU A 12 -12.19 9.37 -8.66
CA LEU A 12 -10.94 8.60 -8.80
C LEU A 12 -10.89 7.45 -7.78
N ALA A 13 -11.21 7.73 -6.52
CA ALA A 13 -11.17 6.75 -5.44
C ALA A 13 -12.10 5.56 -5.69
N ASP A 14 -13.36 5.85 -6.07
CA ASP A 14 -14.34 4.84 -6.45
C ASP A 14 -13.84 3.94 -7.57
N ALA A 15 -13.29 4.55 -8.63
CA ALA A 15 -12.81 3.80 -9.78
C ALA A 15 -11.58 2.93 -9.45
N VAL A 16 -10.63 3.42 -8.65
CA VAL A 16 -9.48 2.61 -8.21
C VAL A 16 -9.94 1.50 -7.27
N ALA A 17 -10.90 1.77 -6.37
CA ALA A 17 -11.49 0.76 -5.50
C ALA A 17 -12.23 -0.33 -6.30
N ASP A 18 -12.87 0.00 -7.43
CA ASP A 18 -13.46 -0.96 -8.36
C ASP A 18 -12.39 -1.89 -8.95
N LEU A 19 -11.25 -1.35 -9.38
CA LEU A 19 -10.15 -2.17 -9.92
C LEU A 19 -9.60 -3.14 -8.87
N ILE A 20 -9.40 -2.66 -7.64
CA ILE A 20 -8.88 -3.48 -6.54
C ILE A 20 -9.90 -4.56 -6.15
N ALA A 21 -11.19 -4.22 -6.06
CA ALA A 21 -12.25 -5.19 -5.79
C ALA A 21 -12.35 -6.26 -6.90
N ALA A 22 -12.24 -5.86 -8.17
CA ALA A 22 -12.21 -6.79 -9.30
C ALA A 22 -10.97 -7.72 -9.25
N GLN A 23 -9.80 -7.17 -8.89
CA GLN A 23 -8.59 -7.97 -8.68
C GLN A 23 -8.81 -9.01 -7.58
N LEU A 24 -9.31 -8.60 -6.41
CA LEU A 24 -9.59 -9.50 -5.27
C LEU A 24 -10.64 -10.55 -5.61
N LEU A 25 -11.66 -10.20 -6.39
CA LEU A 25 -12.67 -11.16 -6.85
C LEU A 25 -12.05 -12.23 -7.76
N SER A 26 -11.16 -11.83 -8.67
CA SER A 26 -10.52 -12.74 -9.62
C SER A 26 -9.38 -13.57 -9.00
N ARG A 27 -8.63 -12.97 -8.08
CA ARG A 27 -7.48 -13.56 -7.37
C ARG A 27 -7.50 -13.11 -5.91
N PRO A 28 -8.24 -13.81 -5.03
CA PRO A 28 -8.34 -13.42 -3.61
C PRO A 28 -7.00 -13.37 -2.88
N ALA A 29 -6.02 -14.18 -3.31
CA ALA A 29 -4.68 -14.23 -2.74
C ALA A 29 -3.69 -13.23 -3.36
N SER A 30 -4.18 -12.19 -4.04
CA SER A 30 -3.32 -11.20 -4.71
C SER A 30 -2.37 -10.51 -3.73
N VAL A 31 -1.17 -10.21 -4.23
CA VAL A 31 -0.17 -9.43 -3.51
C VAL A 31 -0.24 -7.97 -3.96
N PHE A 32 -0.47 -7.07 -3.02
CA PHE A 32 -0.57 -5.64 -3.23
C PHE A 32 0.67 -4.91 -2.73
N ALA A 33 1.11 -3.91 -3.48
CA ALA A 33 2.04 -2.89 -3.01
C ALA A 33 1.30 -1.55 -2.94
N LEU A 34 1.27 -0.92 -1.77
CA LEU A 34 0.44 0.25 -1.50
C LEU A 34 1.29 1.44 -1.05
N ALA A 35 1.01 2.62 -1.62
CA ALA A 35 1.63 3.88 -1.22
C ALA A 35 1.00 4.46 0.06
N SER A 36 1.81 5.16 0.84
CA SER A 36 1.35 6.04 1.93
C SER A 36 0.95 7.41 1.38
N GLY A 37 0.71 8.37 2.29
CA GLY A 37 0.46 9.77 1.93
C GLY A 37 -1.02 10.10 1.75
N LYS A 38 -1.32 11.33 1.30
CA LYS A 38 -2.68 11.85 1.26
C LYS A 38 -3.47 11.44 0.01
N THR A 39 -2.81 11.37 -1.14
CA THR A 39 -3.46 11.07 -2.42
C THR A 39 -4.24 9.75 -2.41
N PRO A 40 -3.72 8.62 -1.89
CA PRO A 40 -4.47 7.37 -1.91
C PRO A 40 -5.48 7.22 -0.76
N LEU A 41 -5.57 8.16 0.20
CA LEU A 41 -6.44 8.00 1.38
C LEU A 41 -7.91 7.80 1.01
N ALA A 42 -8.44 8.58 0.06
CA ALA A 42 -9.82 8.43 -0.36
C ALA A 42 -10.11 7.03 -0.95
N VAL A 43 -9.12 6.42 -1.62
CA VAL A 43 -9.22 5.03 -2.12
C VAL A 43 -9.33 4.05 -0.94
N TYR A 44 -8.48 4.22 0.08
CA TYR A 44 -8.48 3.35 1.26
C TYR A 44 -9.76 3.49 2.10
N ASP A 45 -10.26 4.72 2.24
CA ASP A 45 -11.54 4.99 2.91
C ASP A 45 -12.70 4.28 2.21
N GLU A 46 -12.77 4.36 0.87
CA GLU A 46 -13.81 3.65 0.10
C GLU A 46 -13.65 2.12 0.18
N LEU A 47 -12.42 1.60 0.13
CA LEU A 47 -12.17 0.17 0.34
C LEU A 47 -12.62 -0.30 1.73
N ALA A 48 -12.39 0.49 2.77
CA ALA A 48 -12.84 0.19 4.12
C ALA A 48 -14.37 0.14 4.22
N VAL A 49 -15.08 1.07 3.55
CA VAL A 49 -16.55 1.04 3.44
C VAL A 49 -17.00 -0.26 2.76
N ARG A 50 -16.39 -0.62 1.63
CA ARG A 50 -16.70 -1.85 0.88
C ARG A 50 -16.45 -3.12 1.69
N VAL A 51 -15.36 -3.18 2.45
CA VAL A 51 -15.05 -4.31 3.34
C VAL A 51 -16.11 -4.43 4.42
N ARG A 52 -16.45 -3.33 5.10
CA ARG A 52 -17.47 -3.31 6.16
C ARG A 52 -18.84 -3.74 5.66
N GLU A 53 -19.18 -3.42 4.41
CA GLU A 53 -20.43 -3.81 3.75
C GLU A 53 -20.38 -5.22 3.14
N GLY A 54 -19.24 -5.92 3.21
CA GLY A 54 -19.06 -7.24 2.63
C GLY A 54 -18.99 -7.26 1.09
N ARG A 55 -18.76 -6.11 0.46
CA ARG A 55 -18.61 -5.98 -1.00
C ARG A 55 -17.22 -6.39 -1.51
N THR A 56 -16.20 -6.36 -0.66
CA THR A 56 -14.84 -6.84 -0.96
C THR A 56 -14.20 -7.44 0.29
N SER A 57 -13.12 -8.21 0.14
CA SER A 57 -12.40 -8.81 1.26
C SER A 57 -10.91 -8.95 0.96
N PHE A 58 -10.09 -8.52 1.91
CA PHE A 58 -8.63 -8.66 1.88
C PHE A 58 -8.13 -9.86 2.69
N HIS A 59 -9.01 -10.70 3.23
CA HIS A 59 -8.64 -11.79 4.14
C HIS A 59 -7.63 -12.81 3.55
N ALA A 60 -7.60 -12.97 2.24
CA ALA A 60 -6.63 -13.84 1.57
C ALA A 60 -5.45 -13.07 0.95
N ALA A 61 -5.54 -11.74 0.85
CA ALA A 61 -4.56 -10.91 0.18
C ALA A 61 -3.32 -10.67 1.05
N THR A 62 -2.21 -10.31 0.42
CA THR A 62 -1.00 -9.85 1.12
C THR A 62 -0.70 -8.42 0.71
N VAL A 63 -0.30 -7.57 1.66
CA VAL A 63 -0.09 -6.14 1.43
C VAL A 63 1.29 -5.72 1.91
N PHE A 64 2.04 -5.05 1.04
CA PHE A 64 3.34 -4.45 1.33
C PHE A 64 3.26 -2.93 1.17
N ALA A 65 3.73 -2.18 2.16
CA ALA A 65 4.00 -0.76 2.01
C ALA A 65 5.25 -0.54 1.15
N LEU A 66 5.30 0.56 0.41
CA LEU A 66 6.43 0.86 -0.48
C LEU A 66 7.70 1.28 0.28
N ASP A 67 7.54 1.99 1.39
CA ASP A 67 8.62 2.69 2.06
C ASP A 67 8.33 2.90 3.56
N GLU A 68 9.37 3.32 4.29
CA GLU A 68 9.32 3.77 5.69
C GLU A 68 10.45 4.78 5.92
N TYR A 69 10.27 5.68 6.89
CA TYR A 69 11.32 6.58 7.35
C TYR A 69 12.34 5.85 8.24
N LEU A 70 13.62 6.06 7.93
CA LEU A 70 14.71 5.61 8.81
C LEU A 70 14.65 6.29 10.18
N GLY A 71 14.87 5.50 11.22
CA GLY A 71 14.87 5.92 12.62
C GLY A 71 13.50 5.89 13.30
N LEU A 72 12.41 5.77 12.55
CA LEU A 72 11.05 5.67 13.10
C LEU A 72 10.65 4.22 13.28
N GLY A 73 10.07 3.91 14.44
CA GLY A 73 9.51 2.58 14.73
C GLY A 73 7.99 2.61 14.66
N ALA A 74 7.37 1.42 14.66
CA ALA A 74 5.91 1.27 14.51
C ALA A 74 5.06 1.99 15.56
N GLY A 75 5.61 2.32 16.74
CA GLY A 75 4.93 3.11 17.77
C GLY A 75 4.98 4.63 17.55
N ASP A 76 5.74 5.11 16.56
CA ASP A 76 5.80 6.54 16.24
C ASP A 76 4.62 6.93 15.35
N ARG A 77 3.86 7.95 15.76
CA ARG A 77 2.71 8.47 15.01
C ARG A 77 3.05 9.03 13.62
N HIS A 78 4.33 9.29 13.34
CA HIS A 78 4.81 9.78 12.05
C HIS A 78 5.38 8.65 11.17
N SER A 79 5.47 7.42 11.70
CA SER A 79 5.89 6.26 10.90
C SER A 79 4.82 5.85 9.90
N PHE A 80 5.24 5.31 8.76
CA PHE A 80 4.31 4.69 7.84
C PHE A 80 3.72 3.39 8.39
N ALA A 81 4.41 2.70 9.30
CA ALA A 81 3.81 1.61 10.07
C ALA A 81 2.55 2.06 10.84
N SER A 82 2.59 3.19 11.55
CA SER A 82 1.41 3.74 12.23
C SER A 82 0.35 4.22 11.24
N TYR A 83 0.75 4.83 10.12
CA TYR A 83 -0.18 5.19 9.05
C TYR A 83 -0.92 3.97 8.49
N PHE A 84 -0.21 2.92 8.11
CA PHE A 84 -0.80 1.72 7.51
C PHE A 84 -1.69 0.98 8.50
N ASP A 85 -1.28 0.83 9.74
CA ASP A 85 -2.11 0.21 10.78
C ASP A 85 -3.45 0.94 10.93
N THR A 86 -3.41 2.27 11.05
CA THR A 86 -4.60 3.08 11.37
C THR A 86 -5.47 3.43 10.16
N GLN A 87 -4.86 3.70 9.01
CA GLN A 87 -5.56 4.20 7.81
C GLN A 87 -5.87 3.09 6.80
N VAL A 88 -5.18 1.94 6.87
CA VAL A 88 -5.25 0.94 5.79
C VAL A 88 -5.59 -0.45 6.36
N PHE A 89 -4.67 -1.10 7.07
CA PHE A 89 -4.79 -2.50 7.49
C PHE A 89 -5.98 -2.74 8.41
N GLY A 90 -6.15 -1.94 9.47
CA GLY A 90 -7.31 -2.04 10.34
C GLY A 90 -8.64 -1.80 9.60
N PRO A 91 -8.79 -0.66 8.90
CA PRO A 91 -10.02 -0.35 8.16
C PRO A 91 -10.42 -1.37 7.08
N ILE A 92 -9.45 -1.97 6.36
CA ILE A 92 -9.73 -3.03 5.37
C ILE A 92 -9.79 -4.44 5.99
N ASN A 93 -9.72 -4.54 7.32
CA ASN A 93 -9.73 -5.79 8.09
C ASN A 93 -8.69 -6.81 7.59
N LEU A 94 -7.47 -6.34 7.31
CA LEU A 94 -6.36 -7.17 6.87
C LEU A 94 -5.84 -8.01 8.05
N PRO A 95 -5.63 -9.33 7.88
CA PRO A 95 -4.98 -10.13 8.91
C PRO A 95 -3.59 -9.61 9.25
N ALA A 96 -3.26 -9.54 10.54
CA ALA A 96 -1.99 -9.00 11.03
C ALA A 96 -0.74 -9.72 10.47
N THR A 97 -0.89 -10.95 9.98
CA THR A 97 0.19 -11.73 9.35
C THR A 97 0.37 -11.48 7.86
N GLN A 98 -0.46 -10.62 7.26
CA GLN A 98 -0.49 -10.34 5.82
C GLN A 98 -0.18 -8.89 5.46
N GLY A 99 -0.03 -8.01 6.44
CA GLY A 99 0.41 -6.63 6.25
C GLY A 99 1.87 -6.44 6.62
N PHE A 100 2.66 -5.83 5.74
CA PHE A 100 4.09 -5.62 5.94
C PHE A 100 4.48 -4.17 5.66
N VAL A 101 5.32 -3.61 6.52
CA VAL A 101 5.98 -2.30 6.34
C VAL A 101 7.48 -2.49 6.62
N PRO A 102 8.41 -1.87 5.87
CA PRO A 102 9.84 -1.99 6.16
C PRO A 102 10.16 -1.51 7.58
N ASP A 103 11.06 -2.19 8.31
CA ASP A 103 11.46 -1.75 9.65
C ASP A 103 12.44 -0.58 9.59
N GLY A 104 11.91 0.64 9.80
CA GLY A 104 12.70 1.88 9.86
C GLY A 104 13.75 1.91 10.97
N ARG A 105 13.70 1.02 11.98
CA ARG A 105 14.68 0.92 13.06
C ARG A 105 15.61 -0.29 12.96
N ALA A 106 15.59 -1.00 11.84
CA ALA A 106 16.49 -2.12 11.62
C ALA A 106 17.96 -1.69 11.82
N ALA A 107 18.71 -2.49 12.59
CA ALA A 107 20.12 -2.20 12.89
C ALA A 107 21.00 -2.19 11.63
N ASP A 108 20.60 -2.94 10.60
CA ASP A 108 21.21 -2.94 9.27
C ASP A 108 20.08 -2.73 8.23
N PRO A 109 19.86 -1.49 7.77
CA PRO A 109 18.84 -1.18 6.79
C PRO A 109 19.01 -1.95 5.47
N ALA A 110 20.24 -2.20 5.03
CA ALA A 110 20.49 -2.93 3.79
C ALA A 110 20.10 -4.40 3.92
N LYS A 111 20.29 -5.00 5.10
CA LYS A 111 19.79 -6.35 5.40
C LYS A 111 18.26 -6.38 5.45
N GLU A 112 17.63 -5.36 6.02
CA GLU A 112 16.16 -5.25 6.05
C GLU A 112 15.59 -5.14 4.63
N CYS A 113 16.14 -4.27 3.77
CA CYS A 113 15.71 -4.18 2.36
C CYS A 113 15.78 -5.55 1.66
N ARG A 114 16.88 -6.29 1.81
CA ARG A 114 17.02 -7.63 1.20
C ARG A 114 16.01 -8.63 1.76
N ALA A 115 15.73 -8.58 3.05
CA ALA A 115 14.74 -9.45 3.69
C ALA A 115 13.31 -9.11 3.24
N TYR A 116 13.01 -7.82 3.08
CA TYR A 116 11.73 -7.32 2.60
C TYR A 116 11.47 -7.75 1.14
N GLU A 117 12.46 -7.59 0.27
CA GLU A 117 12.42 -8.10 -1.11
C GLU A 117 12.21 -9.61 -1.17
N ALA A 118 12.95 -10.36 -0.35
CA ALA A 118 12.78 -11.82 -0.27
C ALA A 118 11.38 -12.21 0.19
N ARG A 119 10.76 -11.42 1.08
CA ARG A 119 9.37 -11.64 1.54
C ARG A 119 8.35 -11.39 0.43
N ILE A 120 8.54 -10.35 -0.38
CA ILE A 120 7.71 -10.08 -1.56
C ILE A 120 7.80 -11.24 -2.55
N LEU A 121 9.01 -11.70 -2.86
CA LEU A 121 9.21 -12.83 -3.78
C LEU A 121 8.61 -14.13 -3.23
N ALA A 122 8.76 -14.40 -1.93
CA ALA A 122 8.16 -15.56 -1.28
C ALA A 122 6.62 -15.53 -1.28
N ALA A 123 6.02 -14.33 -1.31
CA ALA A 123 4.58 -14.16 -1.46
C ALA A 123 4.08 -14.36 -2.91
N GLY A 124 4.99 -14.46 -3.88
CA GLY A 124 4.66 -14.66 -5.30
C GLY A 124 4.95 -13.46 -6.22
N GLY A 125 5.52 -12.38 -5.68
CA GLY A 125 5.70 -11.11 -6.39
C GLY A 125 4.43 -10.24 -6.34
N VAL A 126 4.51 -8.98 -6.79
CA VAL A 126 3.42 -8.01 -6.73
C VAL A 126 2.46 -8.17 -7.91
N ASP A 127 1.16 -8.36 -7.64
CA ASP A 127 0.10 -8.40 -8.66
C ASP A 127 -0.44 -7.01 -8.99
N PHE A 128 -0.56 -6.15 -7.98
CA PHE A 128 -1.18 -4.82 -8.11
C PHE A 128 -0.41 -3.80 -7.27
N CYS A 129 -0.07 -2.66 -7.87
CA CYS A 129 0.65 -1.59 -7.20
C CYS A 129 -0.11 -0.25 -7.28
N VAL A 130 -0.37 0.38 -6.14
CA VAL A 130 -0.88 1.74 -6.04
C VAL A 130 0.29 2.67 -5.77
N LEU A 131 0.57 3.57 -6.71
CA LEU A 131 1.67 4.54 -6.62
C LEU A 131 1.14 5.96 -6.58
N GLY A 132 1.78 6.80 -5.76
CA GLY A 132 1.74 8.25 -5.92
C GLY A 132 2.86 8.72 -6.84
N VAL A 133 2.71 9.93 -7.40
CA VAL A 133 3.77 10.61 -8.15
C VAL A 133 4.11 11.91 -7.41
N GLY A 134 5.37 12.05 -7.00
CA GLY A 134 5.88 13.26 -6.37
C GLY A 134 5.92 14.45 -7.33
N GLN A 135 5.99 15.67 -6.80
CA GLN A 135 6.08 16.88 -7.63
C GLN A 135 7.33 16.91 -8.53
N ASN A 136 8.41 16.25 -8.11
CA ASN A 136 9.63 16.09 -8.88
C ASN A 136 9.66 14.78 -9.70
N GLY A 137 8.54 14.05 -9.75
CA GLY A 137 8.39 12.80 -10.51
C GLY A 137 8.82 11.53 -9.78
N HIS A 138 9.21 11.59 -8.50
CA HIS A 138 9.55 10.37 -7.76
C HIS A 138 8.36 9.42 -7.64
N LEU A 139 8.68 8.12 -7.54
CA LEU A 139 7.76 7.05 -7.15
C LEU A 139 8.29 6.43 -5.87
N ALA A 140 7.45 6.28 -4.83
CA ALA A 140 7.93 6.00 -3.47
C ALA A 140 9.02 7.04 -3.10
N PHE A 141 10.11 6.65 -2.43
CA PHE A 141 11.29 7.52 -2.24
C PHE A 141 12.40 7.36 -3.29
N ASN A 142 12.06 6.93 -4.51
CA ASN A 142 13.03 6.89 -5.62
C ASN A 142 13.17 8.27 -6.24
N GLU A 143 14.01 9.10 -5.63
CA GLU A 143 14.27 10.48 -6.05
C GLU A 143 14.95 10.55 -7.43
N PRO A 144 14.76 11.66 -8.18
CA PRO A 144 15.51 11.91 -9.41
C PRO A 144 17.02 11.83 -9.17
N GLY A 145 17.71 11.07 -10.03
CA GLY A 145 19.17 11.00 -10.03
C GLY A 145 19.82 12.33 -10.46
N PRO A 146 21.16 12.45 -10.32
CA PRO A 146 21.88 13.56 -10.92
C PRO A 146 21.66 13.58 -12.43
N VAL A 147 21.37 14.77 -12.96
CA VAL A 147 21.28 15.07 -14.39
C VAL A 147 22.65 15.25 -15.03
#